data_AF-A0A8B9KGY1-F1
#
_entry.id   AF-A0A8B9KGY1-F1
#
_cell.length_a   1.000
_cell.length_b   1.000
_cell.length_c   1.000
_cell.angle_alpha   90.00
_cell.angle_beta   90.00
_cell.angle_gamma   90.00
#
_symmetry.space_group_name_H-M   'P 1'
#
loop_
_entity.id
_entity.type
_entity.pdbx_description
1 polymer ?
#
loop_
_entity_poly.entity_id
_entity_poly.type
_entity_poly.pdbx_seq_one_letter_code
_entity_poly.pdbx_strand_id
1 'polypeptide(L)'
;MNLPRLYHRLRLTVVQVRSLHGSSNVQQVETAAVAAESDPVSSQFSVFRTSENDPACHTDLHAGQYYTLPTAQLRTLFPHGLPYRFQMQIKTFNEACVMVRQPALELISYLKKADYSRPALRYILYGETGCGKTMSLCHALHFCATQGWMVLHIPDAHLWVKNCRELLPSSSRPGRLDQPLQASLWLKNFKTTNDRFLSKIKTTQRYVWTKRETTEEGRPLGELVDQGVARVKSSSDVVGALLRELRLQAGGAAEGAFRLAVAVDGVNALWGRTTLKKEDKSEVLPEELTLVHNLRKMLRNDWSGGAILTTLSHTGSLYKPRSAYLPMELLGEEGFDTMDPFVPVPVSSYTEKEFESCYLYYMDRHWLQHPHSQTEEGKKELIFLSNRNPSILERLCATL
;
A
#
# COMPACT_ATOMS: atom_id res chain seq x y z
N MET A 1 28.02 -23.52 -41.56
CA MET A 1 28.91 -22.35 -41.34
C MET A 1 28.95 -22.09 -39.83
N ASN A 2 29.81 -22.78 -39.09
CA ASN A 2 31.19 -22.41 -38.73
C ASN A 2 31.33 -21.17 -37.82
N LEU A 3 31.65 -21.46 -36.54
CA LEU A 3 32.60 -20.78 -35.64
C LEU A 3 32.08 -19.63 -34.72
N PRO A 4 32.70 -19.43 -33.52
CA PRO A 4 32.07 -19.76 -32.23
C PRO A 4 32.27 -18.72 -31.10
N ARG A 5 31.88 -19.12 -29.89
CA ARG A 5 32.20 -18.54 -28.56
C ARG A 5 33.68 -18.20 -28.38
N LEU A 6 33.96 -17.04 -27.75
CA LEU A 6 35.21 -16.77 -27.04
C LEU A 6 34.94 -16.12 -25.67
N TYR A 7 35.21 -16.91 -24.63
CA TYR A 7 35.38 -16.51 -23.24
C TYR A 7 36.88 -16.20 -23.02
N HIS A 8 37.22 -15.03 -22.47
CA HIS A 8 38.51 -14.76 -21.82
C HIS A 8 38.19 -14.23 -20.42
N ARG A 9 38.38 -14.97 -19.33
CA ARG A 9 39.65 -15.24 -18.60
C ARG A 9 40.54 -14.01 -18.46
N LEU A 10 40.37 -13.28 -17.35
CA LEU A 10 41.44 -12.52 -16.72
C LEU A 10 41.62 -13.03 -15.29
N ARG A 11 42.80 -13.62 -15.05
CA ARG A 11 43.29 -14.14 -13.77
C ARG A 11 43.97 -13.02 -13.00
N LEU A 12 43.77 -13.07 -11.68
CA LEU A 12 44.49 -12.38 -10.63
C LEU A 12 46.02 -12.55 -10.75
N THR A 13 46.76 -11.48 -10.50
CA THR A 13 48.14 -11.53 -9.99
C THR A 13 48.25 -10.66 -8.75
N VAL A 14 48.43 -11.34 -7.62
CA VAL A 14 48.80 -10.82 -6.32
C VAL A 14 50.31 -10.57 -6.33
N VAL A 15 50.75 -9.39 -5.91
CA VAL A 15 52.14 -9.16 -5.47
C VAL A 15 52.10 -8.63 -4.05
N GLN A 16 52.51 -9.48 -3.12
CA GLN A 16 52.84 -9.16 -1.73
C GLN A 16 54.24 -8.52 -1.69
N VAL A 17 54.39 -7.42 -0.97
CA VAL A 17 55.67 -7.03 -0.35
C VAL A 17 55.39 -6.57 1.09
N ARG A 18 55.92 -7.35 2.05
CA ARG A 18 56.24 -7.00 3.45
C ARG A 18 57.79 -7.03 3.50
N SER A 19 58.55 -6.33 4.33
CA SER A 19 58.39 -5.59 5.60
C SER A 19 59.76 -4.92 5.88
N LEU A 20 59.85 -3.87 6.71
CA LEU A 20 60.61 -3.89 7.99
C LEU A 20 60.80 -2.49 8.61
N HIS A 21 60.98 -2.54 9.93
CA HIS A 21 60.90 -1.50 10.96
C HIS A 21 61.88 -0.34 10.89
N GLY A 22 61.46 0.78 11.50
CA GLY A 22 62.34 1.77 12.13
C GLY A 22 61.54 2.66 13.10
N SER A 23 61.76 2.48 14.40
CA SER A 23 61.21 3.30 15.48
C SER A 23 62.05 4.55 15.71
N SER A 24 61.42 5.69 16.00
CA SER A 24 61.74 6.57 17.16
C SER A 24 60.96 7.89 17.13
N ASN A 25 60.63 8.33 18.35
CA ASN A 25 59.94 9.55 18.80
C ASN A 25 60.17 10.83 17.99
N VAL A 26 59.16 11.71 17.98
CA VAL A 26 59.19 13.05 18.61
C VAL A 26 57.79 13.68 18.57
N GLN A 27 57.40 14.27 19.70
CA GLN A 27 56.20 15.07 19.90
C GLN A 27 56.16 16.28 18.96
N GLN A 28 55.01 16.59 18.39
CA GLN A 28 54.54 17.98 18.31
C GLN A 28 53.03 18.03 18.09
N VAL A 29 52.38 18.65 19.06
CA VAL A 29 51.00 19.10 19.04
C VAL A 29 50.96 20.33 18.14
N GLU A 30 50.18 20.29 17.06
CA GLU A 30 49.72 21.51 16.40
C GLU A 30 48.28 21.32 15.94
N THR A 31 47.41 22.07 16.61
CA THR A 31 46.02 22.33 16.30
C THR A 31 45.91 23.06 14.97
N ALA A 32 45.54 22.36 13.90
CA ALA A 32 45.08 22.96 12.66
C ALA A 32 43.55 22.82 12.59
N ALA A 33 42.87 23.94 12.77
CA ALA A 33 41.43 24.07 12.55
C ALA A 33 41.11 23.67 11.11
N VAL A 34 40.49 22.51 10.95
CA VAL A 34 39.85 22.11 9.69
C VAL A 34 38.59 22.94 9.58
N ALA A 35 38.70 24.09 8.90
CA ALA A 35 37.56 24.69 8.25
C ALA A 35 37.05 23.65 7.24
N ALA A 36 35.94 23.01 7.58
CA ALA A 36 35.21 22.17 6.65
C ALA A 36 34.75 23.06 5.50
N GLU A 37 35.46 23.02 4.38
CA GLU A 37 34.95 23.47 3.10
C GLU A 37 33.74 22.59 2.78
N SER A 38 32.55 23.15 2.99
CA SER A 38 31.31 22.55 2.55
C SER A 38 31.27 22.58 1.02
N ASP A 39 31.30 21.40 0.41
CA ASP A 39 31.01 21.22 -1.02
C ASP A 39 29.70 21.95 -1.38
N PRO A 40 29.67 22.81 -2.41
CA PRO A 40 28.47 23.54 -2.82
C PRO A 40 27.44 22.65 -3.53
N VAL A 41 27.71 21.35 -3.65
CA VAL A 41 26.87 20.37 -4.36
C VAL A 41 25.73 19.88 -3.47
N SER A 42 25.89 19.83 -2.14
CA SER A 42 24.85 19.28 -1.25
C SER A 42 23.61 20.18 -1.09
N SER A 43 23.71 21.48 -1.42
CA SER A 43 22.62 22.44 -1.24
C SER A 43 21.58 22.46 -2.36
N GLN A 44 21.86 21.89 -3.54
CA GLN A 44 20.86 21.77 -4.62
C GLN A 44 19.93 20.55 -4.44
N PHE A 45 20.38 19.51 -3.74
CA PHE A 45 19.63 18.25 -3.57
C PHE A 45 18.67 18.25 -2.38
N SER A 46 18.62 19.30 -1.55
CA SER A 46 17.62 19.40 -0.47
C SER A 46 16.24 19.85 -0.95
N VAL A 47 16.09 20.31 -2.21
CA VAL A 47 14.84 20.92 -2.71
C VAL A 47 13.72 19.87 -2.88
N PHE A 48 14.08 18.65 -3.26
CA PHE A 48 13.09 17.59 -3.54
C PHE A 48 12.72 16.75 -2.30
N ARG A 49 13.44 16.85 -1.17
CA ARG A 49 13.08 16.16 0.08
C ARG A 49 12.44 17.13 1.06
N THR A 50 11.51 16.63 1.87
CA THR A 50 10.99 17.35 3.04
C THR A 50 11.78 16.95 4.28
N SER A 51 11.99 17.90 5.20
CA SER A 51 12.38 17.59 6.58
C SER A 51 11.20 17.08 7.42
N GLU A 52 9.99 17.45 7.01
CA GLU A 52 8.75 17.01 7.64
C GLU A 52 8.44 15.57 7.25
N ASN A 53 8.47 14.67 8.23
CA ASN A 53 8.15 13.25 8.04
C ASN A 53 6.77 12.88 8.62
N ASP A 54 6.13 13.78 9.36
CA ASP A 54 4.79 13.54 9.89
C ASP A 54 3.74 13.88 8.81
N PRO A 55 2.98 12.87 8.31
CA PRO A 55 1.94 13.10 7.31
C PRO A 55 0.83 14.05 7.82
N ALA A 56 0.69 14.24 9.13
CA ALA A 56 -0.25 15.18 9.71
C ALA A 56 0.16 16.65 9.51
N CYS A 57 1.45 16.94 9.36
CA CYS A 57 1.98 18.29 9.17
C CYS A 57 2.18 18.66 7.69
N HIS A 58 1.84 17.76 6.76
CA HIS A 58 1.98 18.06 5.34
C HIS A 58 0.97 19.12 4.88
N THR A 59 1.47 20.10 4.12
CA THR A 59 0.71 21.21 3.53
C THR A 59 1.02 21.34 2.04
N ASP A 60 0.35 22.26 1.34
CA ASP A 60 0.59 22.52 -0.08
C ASP A 60 2.02 22.95 -0.40
N LEU A 61 2.75 23.49 0.59
CA LEU A 61 4.17 23.84 0.46
C LEU A 61 5.05 22.60 0.24
N HIS A 62 4.64 21.46 0.78
CA HIS A 62 5.36 20.20 0.66
C HIS A 62 4.97 19.41 -0.60
N ALA A 63 4.02 19.90 -1.39
CA ALA A 63 3.55 19.19 -2.58
C ALA A 63 4.67 19.03 -3.62
N GLY A 64 4.88 17.79 -4.06
CA GLY A 64 5.96 17.40 -4.96
C GLY A 64 7.26 17.01 -4.27
N GLN A 65 7.38 17.19 -2.95
CA GLN A 65 8.56 16.79 -2.19
C GLN A 65 8.41 15.37 -1.61
N TYR A 66 9.54 14.71 -1.36
CA TYR A 66 9.63 13.37 -0.79
C TYR A 66 9.86 13.42 0.71
N TYR A 67 8.99 12.76 1.47
CA TYR A 67 9.22 12.50 2.88
C TYR A 67 9.69 11.06 3.09
N THR A 68 10.42 10.83 4.18
CA THR A 68 10.98 9.51 4.48
C THR A 68 10.07 8.77 5.45
N LEU A 69 9.60 7.59 5.04
CA LEU A 69 8.86 6.67 5.91
C LEU A 69 9.84 5.91 6.81
N PRO A 70 9.70 6.00 8.15
CA PRO A 70 10.51 5.22 9.05
C PRO A 70 10.35 3.72 8.79
N THR A 71 11.46 2.99 8.67
CA THR A 71 11.45 1.54 8.33
C THR A 71 10.68 0.69 9.34
N ALA A 72 10.68 1.09 10.63
CA ALA A 72 9.89 0.46 11.67
C ALA A 72 8.38 0.58 11.38
N GLN A 73 7.92 1.80 11.06
CA GLN A 73 6.51 2.05 10.74
C GLN A 73 6.10 1.34 9.44
N LEU A 74 7.00 1.27 8.45
CA LEU A 74 6.72 0.59 7.19
C LEU A 74 6.44 -0.90 7.38
N ARG A 75 7.22 -1.61 8.21
CA ARG A 75 7.03 -3.04 8.48
C ARG A 75 5.73 -3.32 9.24
N THR A 76 5.37 -2.45 10.18
CA THR A 76 4.14 -2.60 10.98
C THR A 76 2.90 -2.21 10.17
N LEU A 77 2.93 -1.08 9.48
CA LEU A 77 1.76 -0.55 8.77
C LEU A 77 1.52 -1.24 7.43
N PHE A 78 2.59 -1.55 6.70
CA PHE A 78 2.52 -2.19 5.39
C PHE A 78 3.31 -3.50 5.36
N PRO A 79 2.92 -4.53 6.14
CA PRO A 79 3.47 -5.87 5.99
C PRO A 79 3.16 -6.43 4.59
N HIS A 80 2.08 -5.94 3.98
CA HIS A 80 1.67 -6.16 2.61
C HIS A 80 0.94 -4.91 2.11
N GLY A 81 0.91 -4.74 0.78
CA GLY A 81 0.09 -3.72 0.12
C GLY A 81 0.82 -2.54 -0.46
N LEU A 82 2.12 -2.41 -0.23
CA LEU A 82 2.93 -1.57 -1.10
C LEU A 82 2.99 -2.21 -2.50
N PRO A 83 2.92 -1.43 -3.59
CA PRO A 83 3.13 -1.96 -4.94
C PRO A 83 4.46 -2.69 -5.04
N TYR A 84 4.50 -3.86 -5.70
CA TYR A 84 5.71 -4.69 -5.82
C TYR A 84 6.94 -3.91 -6.30
N ARG A 85 6.75 -3.00 -7.25
CA ARG A 85 7.84 -2.16 -7.77
C ARG A 85 8.37 -1.17 -6.75
N PHE A 86 7.48 -0.58 -5.96
CA PHE A 86 7.89 0.29 -4.87
C PHE A 86 8.65 -0.51 -3.79
N GLN A 87 8.26 -1.76 -3.52
CA GLN A 87 9.04 -2.63 -2.63
C GLN A 87 10.44 -2.92 -3.17
N MET A 88 10.58 -3.16 -4.48
CA MET A 88 11.89 -3.30 -5.12
C MET A 88 12.70 -2.02 -4.99
N GLN A 89 12.09 -0.85 -5.23
CA GLN A 89 12.73 0.45 -5.08
C GLN A 89 13.23 0.69 -3.65
N ILE A 90 12.41 0.40 -2.64
CA ILE A 90 12.81 0.49 -1.22
C ILE A 90 14.01 -0.41 -0.93
N LYS A 91 14.00 -1.64 -1.46
CA LYS A 91 15.08 -2.60 -1.25
C LYS A 91 16.37 -2.17 -1.95
N THR A 92 16.28 -1.62 -3.16
CA THR A 92 17.43 -1.17 -3.94
C THR A 92 18.04 0.10 -3.34
N PHE A 93 17.20 1.05 -2.95
CA PHE A 93 17.68 2.30 -2.37
C PHE A 93 17.97 2.16 -0.88
N ASN A 94 17.53 1.13 -0.17
CA ASN A 94 17.60 1.05 1.31
C ASN A 94 16.91 2.23 2.04
N GLU A 95 16.01 2.95 1.37
CA GLU A 95 15.18 4.00 1.96
C GLU A 95 13.77 3.94 1.38
N ALA A 96 12.79 4.33 2.19
CA ALA A 96 11.39 4.37 1.78
C ALA A 96 10.91 5.82 1.69
N CYS A 97 11.10 6.44 0.54
CA CYS A 97 10.67 7.81 0.30
C CYS A 97 9.38 7.81 -0.52
N VAL A 98 8.38 8.58 -0.06
CA VAL A 98 7.09 8.75 -0.74
C VAL A 98 6.91 10.23 -1.05
N MET A 99 6.49 10.53 -2.28
CA MET A 99 6.21 11.90 -2.68
C MET A 99 4.86 12.36 -2.14
N VAL A 100 4.82 13.55 -1.57
CA VAL A 100 3.59 14.23 -1.15
C VAL A 100 2.88 14.74 -2.41
N ARG A 101 1.67 14.24 -2.66
CA ARG A 101 0.87 14.62 -3.84
C ARG A 101 -0.41 15.34 -3.46
N GLN A 102 -0.88 16.20 -4.36
CA GLN A 102 -2.11 16.98 -4.19
C GLN A 102 -3.35 16.12 -3.84
N PRO A 103 -3.64 14.99 -4.52
CA PRO A 103 -4.81 14.17 -4.16
C PRO A 103 -4.73 13.57 -2.75
N ALA A 104 -3.52 13.28 -2.25
CA ALA A 104 -3.33 12.77 -0.90
C ALA A 104 -3.50 13.87 0.15
N LEU A 105 -2.99 15.09 -0.12
CA LEU A 105 -3.20 16.26 0.73
C LEU A 105 -4.68 16.61 0.84
N GLU A 106 -5.40 16.63 -0.29
CA GLU A 106 -6.83 16.88 -0.34
C GLU A 106 -7.60 15.85 0.50
N LEU A 107 -7.30 14.56 0.32
CA LEU A 107 -7.91 13.47 1.09
C LEU A 107 -7.62 13.57 2.59
N ILE A 108 -6.39 13.88 2.98
CA ILE A 108 -6.02 14.11 4.39
C ILE A 108 -6.76 15.33 4.94
N SER A 109 -6.95 16.38 4.13
CA SER A 109 -7.70 17.56 4.53
C SER A 109 -9.18 17.24 4.81
N TYR A 110 -9.79 16.36 4.00
CA TYR A 110 -11.15 15.89 4.22
C TYR A 110 -11.26 15.03 5.47
N LEU A 111 -10.29 14.14 5.71
CA LEU A 111 -10.23 13.37 6.94
C LEU A 111 -10.11 14.28 8.16
N LYS A 112 -9.22 15.29 8.13
CA LYS A 112 -9.10 16.24 9.26
C LYS A 112 -10.38 17.02 9.56
N LYS A 113 -11.15 17.37 8.53
CA LYS A 113 -12.40 18.16 8.65
C LYS A 113 -13.64 17.30 8.89
N ALA A 114 -13.55 15.99 8.76
CA ALA A 114 -14.69 15.09 8.85
C ALA A 114 -15.24 15.01 10.28
N ASP A 115 -16.57 15.04 10.38
CA ASP A 115 -17.29 14.80 11.62
C ASP A 115 -17.61 13.30 11.74
N TYR A 116 -16.90 12.62 12.64
CA TYR A 116 -17.01 11.17 12.83
C TYR A 116 -18.23 10.72 13.65
N SER A 117 -19.07 11.65 14.11
CA SER A 117 -20.38 11.32 14.66
C SER A 117 -21.38 10.88 13.58
N ARG A 118 -21.13 11.32 12.34
CA ARG A 118 -21.95 11.04 11.14
C ARG A 118 -21.60 9.67 10.54
N PRO A 119 -22.46 9.13 9.65
CA PRO A 119 -22.14 7.90 8.91
C PRO A 119 -20.81 8.01 8.17
N ALA A 120 -20.12 6.87 8.04
CA ALA A 120 -18.80 6.79 7.44
C ALA A 120 -18.79 7.34 6.00
N LEU A 121 -17.90 8.32 5.77
CA LEU A 121 -17.70 8.92 4.45
C LEU A 121 -16.92 7.97 3.53
N ARG A 122 -17.36 7.89 2.27
CA ARG A 122 -16.72 7.08 1.22
C ARG A 122 -15.92 7.99 0.29
N TYR A 123 -14.64 7.71 0.15
CA TYR A 123 -13.74 8.36 -0.80
C TYR A 123 -13.35 7.36 -1.88
N ILE A 124 -13.41 7.79 -3.14
CA ILE A 124 -13.02 6.96 -4.30
C ILE A 124 -11.93 7.68 -5.08
N LEU A 125 -10.71 7.14 -5.01
CA LEU A 125 -9.59 7.60 -5.81
C LEU A 125 -9.64 6.94 -7.19
N TYR A 126 -9.72 7.74 -8.24
CA TYR A 126 -9.81 7.27 -9.62
C TYR A 126 -8.82 8.02 -10.53
N GLY A 127 -8.53 7.46 -11.70
CA GLY A 127 -7.57 8.04 -12.63
C GLY A 127 -6.89 6.97 -13.48
N GLU A 128 -6.10 7.41 -14.45
CA GLU A 128 -5.47 6.55 -15.45
C GLU A 128 -4.55 5.48 -14.86
N THR A 129 -4.26 4.44 -15.64
CA THR A 129 -3.34 3.37 -15.20
C THR A 129 -1.95 3.93 -14.93
N GLY A 130 -1.40 3.63 -13.74
CA GLY A 130 -0.05 4.05 -13.38
C GLY A 130 0.07 5.46 -12.79
N CYS A 131 -1.02 6.19 -12.56
CA CYS A 131 -0.98 7.55 -11.98
C CYS A 131 -0.68 7.62 -10.47
N GLY A 132 -0.48 6.50 -9.77
CA GLY A 132 -0.10 6.50 -8.35
C GLY A 132 -1.25 6.48 -7.32
N LYS A 133 -2.46 6.07 -7.70
CA LYS A 133 -3.63 5.91 -6.81
C LYS A 133 -3.31 5.15 -5.51
N THR A 134 -2.71 3.96 -5.64
CA THR A 134 -2.32 3.12 -4.49
C THR A 134 -1.32 3.84 -3.59
N MET A 135 -0.37 4.59 -4.15
CA MET A 135 0.60 5.34 -3.35
C MET A 135 -0.06 6.49 -2.57
N SER A 136 -1.01 7.19 -3.18
CA SER A 136 -1.82 8.21 -2.48
C SER A 136 -2.67 7.59 -1.36
N LEU A 137 -3.24 6.40 -1.59
CA LEU A 137 -3.95 5.64 -0.56
C LEU A 137 -3.02 5.23 0.60
N CYS A 138 -1.83 4.73 0.30
CA CYS A 138 -0.82 4.40 1.31
C CYS A 138 -0.39 5.64 2.12
N HIS A 139 -0.25 6.80 1.50
CA HIS A 139 0.05 8.04 2.22
C HIS A 139 -1.07 8.42 3.19
N ALA A 140 -2.33 8.35 2.75
CA ALA A 140 -3.47 8.58 3.64
C ALA A 140 -3.57 7.54 4.77
N LEU A 141 -3.23 6.28 4.50
CA LEU A 141 -3.16 5.23 5.52
C LEU A 141 -2.07 5.48 6.56
N HIS A 142 -0.92 6.00 6.13
CA HIS A 142 0.16 6.40 7.04
C HIS A 142 -0.27 7.55 7.96
N PHE A 143 -1.02 8.52 7.43
CA PHE A 143 -1.71 9.52 8.23
C PHE A 143 -2.69 8.90 9.26
N CYS A 144 -3.57 7.99 8.84
CA CYS A 144 -4.51 7.36 9.78
C CYS A 144 -3.79 6.57 10.89
N ALA A 145 -2.72 5.85 10.55
CA ALA A 145 -1.97 5.04 11.50
C ALA A 145 -1.24 5.88 12.56
N THR A 146 -0.62 7.00 12.14
CA THR A 146 0.06 7.96 13.02
C THR A 146 -0.91 8.64 13.97
N GLN A 147 -2.13 8.95 13.51
CA GLN A 147 -3.23 9.47 14.33
C GLN A 147 -3.87 8.45 15.27
N GLY A 148 -3.34 7.21 15.35
CA GLY A 148 -3.85 6.21 16.27
C GLY A 148 -5.14 5.53 15.81
N TRP A 149 -5.41 5.49 14.50
CA TRP A 149 -6.58 4.78 13.98
C TRP A 149 -6.29 3.28 13.83
N MET A 150 -7.36 2.49 13.82
CA MET A 150 -7.33 1.11 13.36
C MET A 150 -7.38 1.07 11.84
N VAL A 151 -6.42 0.39 11.23
CA VAL A 151 -6.26 0.32 9.78
C VAL A 151 -6.71 -1.04 9.27
N LEU A 152 -7.80 -1.04 8.52
CA LEU A 152 -8.29 -2.21 7.80
C LEU A 152 -7.90 -2.08 6.33
N HIS A 153 -6.72 -2.57 5.97
CA HIS A 153 -6.18 -2.46 4.61
C HIS A 153 -6.37 -3.76 3.82
N ILE A 154 -6.95 -3.64 2.63
CA ILE A 154 -7.04 -4.69 1.62
C ILE A 154 -6.25 -4.21 0.40
N PRO A 155 -5.09 -4.81 0.12
CA PRO A 155 -4.11 -4.27 -0.81
C PRO A 155 -4.43 -4.49 -2.29
N ASP A 156 -5.20 -5.53 -2.61
CA ASP A 156 -5.71 -5.76 -3.96
C ASP A 156 -6.92 -6.69 -3.88
N ALA A 157 -8.12 -6.12 -3.98
CA ALA A 157 -9.37 -6.89 -3.98
C ALA A 157 -9.48 -7.80 -5.23
N HIS A 158 -8.73 -7.54 -6.30
CA HIS A 158 -8.73 -8.42 -7.47
C HIS A 158 -8.18 -9.81 -7.16
N LEU A 159 -7.27 -9.95 -6.20
CA LEU A 159 -6.72 -11.23 -5.78
C LEU A 159 -7.78 -12.14 -5.12
N TRP A 160 -8.88 -11.56 -4.63
CA TRP A 160 -9.99 -12.32 -4.05
C TRP A 160 -10.99 -12.81 -5.10
N VAL A 161 -10.93 -12.30 -6.34
CA VAL A 161 -11.86 -12.70 -7.42
C VAL A 161 -11.19 -13.45 -8.56
N LYS A 162 -9.86 -13.62 -8.50
CA LYS A 162 -9.06 -14.38 -9.49
C LYS A 162 -8.00 -15.25 -8.82
N ASN A 163 -7.48 -16.23 -9.57
CA ASN A 163 -6.34 -17.06 -9.18
C ASN A 163 -6.44 -17.71 -7.79
N CYS A 164 -7.65 -18.07 -7.35
CA CYS A 164 -7.83 -18.79 -6.10
C CYS A 164 -7.53 -20.28 -6.32
N ARG A 165 -6.52 -20.78 -5.60
CA ARG A 165 -6.08 -22.18 -5.72
C ARG A 165 -7.04 -23.17 -5.07
N GLU A 166 -7.66 -22.75 -3.97
CA GLU A 166 -8.56 -23.57 -3.18
C GLU A 166 -9.83 -22.77 -2.93
N LEU A 167 -10.96 -23.34 -3.30
CA LEU A 167 -12.29 -22.79 -3.10
C LEU A 167 -13.14 -23.87 -2.44
N LEU A 168 -13.63 -23.60 -1.24
CA LEU A 168 -14.37 -24.59 -0.45
C LEU A 168 -15.82 -24.14 -0.28
N PRO A 169 -16.80 -25.06 -0.28
CA PRO A 169 -18.15 -24.70 0.16
C PRO A 169 -18.12 -24.29 1.63
N SER A 170 -18.80 -23.19 1.93
CA SER A 170 -18.82 -22.65 3.30
C SER A 170 -19.60 -23.55 4.24
N SER A 171 -19.02 -23.84 5.40
CA SER A 171 -19.69 -24.62 6.46
C SER A 171 -20.71 -23.80 7.24
N SER A 172 -20.53 -22.48 7.30
CA SER A 172 -21.40 -21.59 8.10
C SER A 172 -22.66 -21.19 7.34
N ARG A 173 -22.57 -21.02 6.01
CA ARG A 173 -23.65 -20.51 5.17
C ARG A 173 -23.79 -21.33 3.89
N PRO A 174 -24.91 -22.04 3.68
CA PRO A 174 -25.11 -22.80 2.45
C PRO A 174 -25.16 -21.84 1.25
N GLY A 175 -24.57 -22.28 0.13
CA GLY A 175 -24.52 -21.52 -1.12
C GLY A 175 -23.35 -20.54 -1.25
N ARG A 176 -22.49 -20.41 -0.23
CA ARG A 176 -21.29 -19.57 -0.29
C ARG A 176 -20.01 -20.38 -0.46
N LEU A 177 -18.98 -19.70 -0.95
CA LEU A 177 -17.67 -20.25 -1.21
C LEU A 177 -16.61 -19.49 -0.41
N ASP A 178 -15.81 -20.26 0.32
CA ASP A 178 -14.77 -19.81 1.23
C ASP A 178 -13.40 -19.87 0.55
N GLN A 179 -12.56 -18.88 0.89
CA GLN A 179 -11.22 -18.69 0.33
C GLN A 179 -10.19 -18.69 1.48
N PRO A 180 -9.89 -19.87 2.03
CA PRO A 180 -9.19 -20.00 3.29
C PRO A 180 -7.74 -19.50 3.24
N LEU A 181 -7.05 -19.68 2.10
CA LEU A 181 -5.67 -19.22 1.92
C LEU A 181 -5.56 -17.69 1.92
N GLN A 182 -6.44 -17.01 1.18
CA GLN A 182 -6.50 -15.55 1.12
C GLN A 182 -6.90 -14.97 2.47
N ALA A 183 -7.90 -15.58 3.12
CA ALA A 183 -8.37 -15.16 4.44
C ALA A 183 -7.28 -15.29 5.51
N SER A 184 -6.59 -16.44 5.60
CA SER A 184 -5.54 -16.66 6.59
C SER A 184 -4.33 -15.74 6.37
N LEU A 185 -3.93 -15.50 5.12
CA LEU A 185 -2.85 -14.56 4.80
C LEU A 185 -3.21 -13.14 5.23
N TRP A 186 -4.43 -12.71 4.92
CA TRP A 186 -4.90 -11.38 5.29
C TRP A 186 -5.02 -11.21 6.81
N LEU A 187 -5.52 -12.22 7.53
CA LEU A 187 -5.60 -12.21 9.00
C LEU A 187 -4.22 -12.08 9.66
N LYS A 188 -3.21 -12.80 9.16
CA LYS A 188 -1.82 -12.66 9.66
C LYS A 188 -1.32 -11.24 9.54
N ASN A 189 -1.60 -10.59 8.42
CA ASN A 189 -1.16 -9.22 8.19
C ASN A 189 -1.96 -8.21 9.00
N PHE A 190 -3.29 -8.41 9.12
CA PHE A 190 -4.15 -7.62 9.98
C PHE A 190 -3.68 -7.66 11.44
N LYS A 191 -3.25 -8.83 11.91
CA LYS A 191 -2.65 -9.00 13.25
C LYS A 191 -1.44 -8.10 13.44
N THR A 192 -0.47 -8.18 12.53
CA THR A 192 0.77 -7.38 12.59
C THR A 192 0.50 -5.88 12.59
N THR A 193 -0.48 -5.40 11.82
CA THR A 193 -0.78 -3.97 11.72
C THR A 193 -1.51 -3.41 12.93
N ASN A 194 -2.42 -4.18 13.53
CA ASN A 194 -3.35 -3.66 14.56
C ASN A 194 -3.15 -4.28 15.94
N ASP A 195 -2.01 -4.91 16.22
CA ASP A 195 -1.71 -5.63 17.47
C ASP A 195 -2.12 -4.85 18.73
N ARG A 196 -1.86 -3.54 18.75
CA ARG A 196 -2.22 -2.60 19.85
C ARG A 196 -3.71 -2.55 20.21
N PHE A 197 -4.60 -2.87 19.29
CA PHE A 197 -6.06 -2.82 19.48
C PHE A 197 -6.68 -4.18 19.75
N LEU A 198 -6.02 -5.26 19.34
CA LEU A 198 -6.57 -6.62 19.42
C LEU A 198 -6.79 -7.09 20.86
N SER A 199 -5.99 -6.59 21.80
CA SER A 199 -6.15 -6.86 23.23
C SER A 199 -7.23 -6.00 23.90
N LYS A 200 -7.55 -4.84 23.33
CA LYS A 200 -8.49 -3.86 23.90
C LYS A 200 -9.93 -4.12 23.48
N ILE A 201 -10.12 -4.52 22.23
CA ILE A 201 -11.43 -4.76 21.63
C ILE A 201 -11.90 -6.16 22.03
N LYS A 202 -13.14 -6.25 22.54
CA LYS A 202 -13.76 -7.51 22.97
C LYS A 202 -14.88 -7.91 22.01
N THR A 203 -15.14 -9.20 21.86
CA THR A 203 -16.26 -9.70 21.05
C THR A 203 -17.60 -9.39 21.71
N THR A 204 -18.57 -8.94 20.93
CA THR A 204 -19.94 -8.69 21.42
C THR A 204 -20.87 -9.88 21.21
N GLN A 205 -20.53 -10.79 20.29
CA GLN A 205 -21.34 -11.96 19.96
C GLN A 205 -20.60 -13.27 20.21
N ARG A 206 -21.36 -14.31 20.54
CA ARG A 206 -20.89 -15.68 20.55
C ARG A 206 -20.76 -16.23 19.12
N TYR A 207 -19.58 -16.75 18.79
CA TYR A 207 -19.30 -17.38 17.50
C TYR A 207 -19.07 -18.88 17.65
N VAL A 208 -19.75 -19.67 16.83
CA VAL A 208 -19.62 -21.13 16.79
C VAL A 208 -18.91 -21.53 15.51
N TRP A 209 -17.72 -22.10 15.63
CA TRP A 209 -16.89 -22.49 14.48
C TRP A 209 -17.08 -23.95 14.13
N THR A 210 -17.08 -24.80 15.15
CA THR A 210 -17.34 -26.23 15.04
C THR A 210 -18.15 -26.68 16.25
N LYS A 211 -18.65 -27.92 16.23
CA LYS A 211 -19.40 -28.50 17.36
C LYS A 211 -18.63 -28.48 18.70
N ARG A 212 -17.30 -28.39 18.65
CA ARG A 212 -16.42 -28.41 19.83
C ARG A 212 -15.82 -27.04 20.16
N GLU A 213 -15.88 -26.08 19.24
CA GLU A 213 -15.19 -24.80 19.40
C GLU A 213 -16.14 -23.63 19.23
N THR A 214 -16.20 -22.85 20.29
CA THR A 214 -16.99 -21.63 20.36
C THR A 214 -16.15 -20.54 21.00
N THR A 215 -16.18 -19.36 20.41
CA THR A 215 -15.67 -18.15 21.04
C THR A 215 -16.84 -17.48 21.75
N GLU A 216 -16.73 -17.34 23.07
CA GLU A 216 -17.74 -16.68 23.90
C GLU A 216 -17.66 -15.15 23.77
N GLU A 217 -18.70 -14.48 24.27
CA GLU A 217 -18.78 -13.03 24.35
C GLU A 217 -17.75 -12.48 25.35
N GLY A 218 -17.21 -11.30 25.08
CA GLY A 218 -16.26 -10.62 25.95
C GLY A 218 -14.79 -11.06 25.78
N ARG A 219 -14.49 -11.97 24.85
CA ARG A 219 -13.12 -12.39 24.53
C ARG A 219 -12.38 -11.34 23.70
N PRO A 220 -11.06 -11.17 23.85
CA PRO A 220 -10.30 -10.21 23.07
C PRO A 220 -10.29 -10.59 21.59
N LEU A 221 -10.34 -9.59 20.72
CA LEU A 221 -10.34 -9.77 19.26
C LEU A 221 -9.08 -10.49 18.75
N GLY A 222 -7.98 -10.38 19.48
CA GLY A 222 -6.75 -11.13 19.19
C GLY A 222 -6.93 -12.65 19.20
N GLU A 223 -7.70 -13.19 20.16
CA GLU A 223 -7.99 -14.64 20.22
C GLU A 223 -8.77 -15.10 18.99
N LEU A 224 -9.72 -14.28 18.52
CA LEU A 224 -10.50 -14.53 17.32
C LEU A 224 -9.59 -14.59 16.07
N VAL A 225 -8.68 -13.62 15.92
CA VAL A 225 -7.73 -13.56 14.81
C VAL A 225 -6.78 -14.76 14.86
N ASP A 226 -6.27 -15.11 16.04
CA ASP A 226 -5.36 -16.24 16.22
C ASP A 226 -5.99 -17.59 15.89
N GLN A 227 -7.27 -17.76 16.22
CA GLN A 227 -8.02 -18.94 15.81
C GLN A 227 -8.12 -19.03 14.28
N GLY A 228 -8.38 -17.92 13.59
CA GLY A 228 -8.42 -17.88 12.13
C GLY A 228 -7.05 -18.10 11.48
N VAL A 229 -5.95 -17.71 12.13
CA VAL A 229 -4.59 -17.97 11.65
C VAL A 229 -4.18 -19.44 11.87
N ALA A 230 -4.54 -20.03 13.02
CA ALA A 230 -4.24 -21.41 13.36
C ALA A 230 -5.09 -22.40 12.53
N ARG A 231 -6.35 -22.08 12.26
CA ARG A 231 -7.30 -22.93 11.53
C ARG A 231 -7.70 -22.30 10.21
N VAL A 232 -6.96 -22.67 9.18
CA VAL A 232 -7.11 -22.14 7.82
C VAL A 232 -8.52 -22.37 7.24
N LYS A 233 -9.17 -23.51 7.54
CA LYS A 233 -10.52 -23.82 7.03
C LYS A 233 -11.60 -22.83 7.49
N SER A 234 -11.52 -22.34 8.72
CA SER A 234 -12.48 -21.39 9.29
C SER A 234 -12.08 -19.93 9.09
N SER A 235 -10.94 -19.65 8.46
CA SER A 235 -10.42 -18.28 8.32
C SER A 235 -11.40 -17.34 7.61
N SER A 236 -12.11 -17.81 6.58
CA SER A 236 -13.08 -17.00 5.84
C SER A 236 -14.23 -16.51 6.73
N ASP A 237 -14.73 -17.39 7.59
CA ASP A 237 -15.77 -17.06 8.56
C ASP A 237 -15.24 -16.12 9.64
N VAL A 238 -14.00 -16.35 10.11
CA VAL A 238 -13.34 -15.48 11.09
C VAL A 238 -13.18 -14.06 10.55
N VAL A 239 -12.80 -13.88 9.28
CA VAL A 239 -12.77 -12.57 8.62
C VAL A 239 -14.16 -11.93 8.63
N GLY A 240 -15.21 -12.69 8.33
CA GLY A 240 -16.58 -12.21 8.38
C GLY A 240 -17.02 -11.74 9.77
N ALA A 241 -16.69 -12.51 10.80
CA ALA A 241 -16.95 -12.18 12.20
C ALA A 241 -16.18 -10.93 12.62
N LEU A 242 -14.89 -10.86 12.29
CA LEU A 242 -14.03 -9.72 12.56
C LEU A 242 -14.60 -8.43 11.95
N LEU A 243 -14.91 -8.43 10.65
CA LEU A 243 -15.49 -7.26 9.97
C LEU A 243 -16.82 -6.83 10.59
N ARG A 244 -17.64 -7.79 11.02
CA ARG A 244 -18.90 -7.51 11.72
C ARG A 244 -18.67 -6.85 13.08
N GLU A 245 -17.78 -7.38 13.90
CA GLU A 245 -17.45 -6.80 15.22
C GLU A 245 -16.88 -5.39 15.08
N LEU A 246 -15.95 -5.19 14.14
CA LEU A 246 -15.37 -3.87 13.88
C LEU A 246 -16.45 -2.85 13.50
N ARG A 247 -17.41 -3.25 12.67
CA ARG A 247 -18.51 -2.37 12.27
C ARG A 247 -19.49 -2.06 13.40
N LEU A 248 -19.78 -3.02 14.28
CA LEU A 248 -20.68 -2.82 15.43
C LEU A 248 -20.07 -1.92 16.50
N GLN A 249 -18.75 -1.95 16.65
CA GLN A 249 -18.04 -1.23 17.70
C GLN A 249 -17.41 0.09 17.22
N ALA A 250 -17.29 0.29 15.90
CA ALA A 250 -16.87 1.55 15.33
C ALA A 250 -17.81 2.68 15.78
N GLY A 251 -17.23 3.76 16.31
CA GLY A 251 -17.97 4.93 16.79
C GLY A 251 -18.71 4.75 18.13
N GLY A 252 -18.61 3.59 18.77
CA GLY A 252 -19.21 3.34 20.09
C GLY A 252 -18.52 4.12 21.23
N ALA A 253 -19.31 4.59 22.19
CA ALA A 253 -18.84 5.26 23.41
C ALA A 253 -18.38 4.30 24.53
N ALA A 254 -18.23 3.02 24.22
CA ALA A 254 -17.77 2.01 25.17
C ALA A 254 -16.27 2.17 25.50
N GLU A 255 -15.81 1.52 26.57
CA GLU A 255 -14.39 1.38 26.88
C GLU A 255 -13.65 0.81 25.65
N GLY A 256 -12.78 1.63 25.04
CA GLY A 256 -12.02 1.23 23.85
C GLY A 256 -12.48 1.86 22.52
N ALA A 257 -13.17 2.99 22.55
CA ALA A 257 -13.45 3.79 21.35
C ALA A 257 -12.21 3.93 20.44
N PHE A 258 -12.35 3.47 19.20
CA PHE A 258 -11.32 3.56 18.16
C PHE A 258 -11.90 4.17 16.90
N ARG A 259 -11.03 4.82 16.12
CA ARG A 259 -11.38 5.28 14.77
C ARG A 259 -11.00 4.23 13.75
N LEU A 260 -11.88 3.96 12.79
CA LEU A 260 -11.67 2.92 11.78
C LEU A 260 -11.38 3.53 10.41
N ALA A 261 -10.24 3.17 9.82
CA ALA A 261 -9.90 3.48 8.43
C ALA A 261 -10.02 2.20 7.60
N VAL A 262 -11.03 2.12 6.74
CA VAL A 262 -11.21 1.04 5.78
C VAL A 262 -10.52 1.44 4.49
N ALA A 263 -9.44 0.76 4.11
CA ALA A 263 -8.74 1.01 2.85
C ALA A 263 -8.85 -0.20 1.92
N VAL A 264 -9.42 -0.01 0.73
CA VAL A 264 -9.58 -1.08 -0.26
C VAL A 264 -9.02 -0.65 -1.60
N ASP A 265 -7.97 -1.33 -2.06
CA ASP A 265 -7.47 -1.17 -3.41
C ASP A 265 -8.15 -2.10 -4.41
N GLY A 266 -8.48 -1.55 -5.58
CA GLY A 266 -9.19 -2.27 -6.63
C GLY A 266 -10.65 -2.59 -6.29
N VAL A 267 -11.38 -1.65 -5.69
CA VAL A 267 -12.74 -1.88 -5.19
C VAL A 267 -13.72 -2.32 -6.29
N ASN A 268 -13.44 -2.00 -7.55
CA ASN A 268 -14.18 -2.46 -8.72
C ASN A 268 -14.20 -3.98 -8.90
N ALA A 269 -13.29 -4.72 -8.25
CA ALA A 269 -13.34 -6.18 -8.21
C ALA A 269 -14.60 -6.73 -7.53
N LEU A 270 -15.18 -5.97 -6.58
CA LEU A 270 -16.26 -6.46 -5.73
C LEU A 270 -17.59 -6.62 -6.49
N TRP A 271 -17.83 -5.78 -7.49
CA TRP A 271 -19.03 -5.79 -8.35
C TRP A 271 -18.74 -6.19 -9.80
N GLY A 272 -17.51 -6.60 -10.09
CA GLY A 272 -17.12 -7.13 -11.39
C GLY A 272 -17.51 -8.60 -11.59
N ARG A 273 -16.98 -9.22 -12.64
CA ARG A 273 -17.08 -10.68 -12.84
C ARG A 273 -15.88 -11.39 -12.22
N THR A 274 -16.04 -12.64 -11.81
CA THR A 274 -14.93 -13.46 -11.30
C THR A 274 -14.37 -14.39 -12.39
N THR A 275 -13.13 -14.85 -12.25
CA THR A 275 -12.59 -15.93 -13.10
C THR A 275 -12.77 -17.32 -12.48
N LEU A 276 -13.41 -17.39 -11.31
CA LEU A 276 -13.52 -18.61 -10.53
C LEU A 276 -14.67 -19.46 -11.07
N LYS A 277 -14.47 -20.78 -11.04
CA LYS A 277 -15.45 -21.75 -11.50
C LYS A 277 -15.75 -22.74 -10.38
N LYS A 278 -17.00 -23.17 -10.28
CA LYS A 278 -17.41 -24.26 -9.40
C LYS A 278 -16.89 -25.59 -9.95
N GLU A 279 -17.05 -26.66 -9.17
CA GLU A 279 -16.72 -28.03 -9.60
C GLU A 279 -17.46 -28.41 -10.89
N ASP A 280 -18.70 -27.92 -11.04
CA ASP A 280 -19.55 -28.10 -12.23
C ASP A 280 -19.15 -27.22 -13.43
N LYS A 281 -18.03 -26.51 -13.35
CA LYS A 281 -17.53 -25.53 -14.34
C LYS A 281 -18.42 -24.30 -14.56
N SER A 282 -19.49 -24.15 -13.81
CA SER A 282 -20.31 -22.93 -13.78
C SER A 282 -19.52 -21.75 -13.20
N GLU A 283 -19.85 -20.54 -13.66
CA GLU A 283 -19.22 -19.32 -13.16
C GLU A 283 -19.65 -19.05 -11.71
N VAL A 284 -18.70 -18.56 -10.91
CA VAL A 284 -18.97 -18.12 -9.53
C VAL A 284 -19.31 -16.63 -9.56
N LEU A 285 -20.43 -16.26 -8.95
CA LEU A 285 -20.78 -14.85 -8.78
C LEU A 285 -19.97 -14.24 -7.63
N PRO A 286 -19.59 -12.94 -7.69
CA PRO A 286 -18.88 -12.29 -6.60
C PRO A 286 -19.63 -12.35 -5.26
N GLU A 287 -20.96 -12.36 -5.30
CA GLU A 287 -21.81 -12.45 -4.10
C GLU A 287 -21.73 -13.81 -3.40
N GLU A 288 -21.40 -14.87 -4.15
CA GLU A 288 -21.24 -16.22 -3.60
C GLU A 288 -19.93 -16.34 -2.80
N LEU A 289 -18.94 -15.46 -3.04
CA LEU A 289 -17.68 -15.46 -2.32
C LEU A 289 -17.84 -14.83 -0.93
N THR A 290 -17.54 -15.58 0.12
CA THR A 290 -17.71 -15.14 1.51
C THR A 290 -16.93 -13.85 1.82
N LEU A 291 -15.67 -13.76 1.35
CA LEU A 291 -14.83 -12.58 1.58
C LEU A 291 -15.40 -11.32 0.91
N VAL A 292 -15.79 -11.43 -0.37
CA VAL A 292 -16.37 -10.34 -1.15
C VAL A 292 -17.71 -9.90 -0.55
N HIS A 293 -18.57 -10.84 -0.18
CA HIS A 293 -19.85 -10.56 0.46
C HIS A 293 -19.69 -9.77 1.76
N ASN A 294 -18.74 -10.16 2.61
CA ASN A 294 -18.50 -9.49 3.88
C ASN A 294 -17.83 -8.13 3.70
N LEU A 295 -16.97 -7.98 2.69
CA LEU A 295 -16.36 -6.70 2.35
C LEU A 295 -17.38 -5.70 1.78
N ARG A 296 -18.30 -6.14 0.91
CA ARG A 296 -19.42 -5.31 0.42
C ARG A 296 -20.24 -4.73 1.59
N LYS A 297 -20.44 -5.49 2.68
CA LYS A 297 -21.11 -4.99 3.89
C LYS A 297 -20.31 -3.95 4.66
N MET A 298 -18.98 -4.03 4.61
CA MET A 298 -18.09 -3.08 5.27
C MET A 298 -18.09 -1.71 4.57
N LEU A 299 -18.30 -1.70 3.25
CA LEU A 299 -18.39 -0.49 2.43
C LEU A 299 -19.73 0.24 2.55
N ARG A 300 -20.73 -0.36 3.20
CA ARG A 300 -21.98 0.33 3.52
C ARG A 300 -21.71 1.44 4.55
N ASN A 301 -22.51 2.49 4.50
CA ASN A 301 -22.41 3.68 5.37
C ASN A 301 -23.34 3.53 6.59
N ASP A 302 -23.60 2.29 7.02
CA ASP A 302 -24.49 1.95 8.14
C ASP A 302 -23.81 2.05 9.51
N TRP A 303 -22.57 2.56 9.55
CA TRP A 303 -21.75 2.70 10.75
C TRP A 303 -21.06 4.08 10.77
N SER A 304 -20.63 4.52 11.96
CA SER A 304 -19.99 5.81 12.20
C SER A 304 -18.64 5.64 12.90
N GLY A 305 -17.91 6.74 13.16
CA GLY A 305 -16.61 6.65 13.84
C GLY A 305 -15.43 6.29 12.93
N GLY A 306 -15.57 6.42 11.61
CA GLY A 306 -14.48 6.13 10.68
C GLY A 306 -14.69 6.63 9.27
N ALA A 307 -13.78 6.22 8.38
CA ALA A 307 -13.76 6.61 6.98
C ALA A 307 -13.45 5.42 6.06
N ILE A 308 -14.04 5.42 4.88
CA ILE A 308 -13.85 4.42 3.83
C ILE A 308 -13.04 5.05 2.70
N LEU A 309 -11.81 4.59 2.51
CA LEU A 309 -10.88 5.01 1.48
C LEU A 309 -10.80 3.90 0.44
N THR A 310 -11.21 4.15 -0.78
CA THR A 310 -11.14 3.14 -1.84
C THR A 310 -10.42 3.69 -3.06
N THR A 311 -9.73 2.82 -3.78
CA THR A 311 -9.11 3.14 -5.07
C THR A 311 -9.73 2.25 -6.14
N LEU A 312 -9.97 2.83 -7.31
CA LEU A 312 -10.25 2.08 -8.52
C LEU A 312 -8.94 1.63 -9.15
N SER A 313 -8.91 0.42 -9.69
CA SER A 313 -7.76 -0.05 -10.44
C SER A 313 -8.19 -0.79 -11.70
N HIS A 314 -7.72 -0.30 -12.84
CA HIS A 314 -7.77 -1.07 -14.09
C HIS A 314 -6.75 -2.21 -14.08
N THR A 315 -5.59 -2.02 -13.44
CA THR A 315 -4.55 -3.03 -13.40
C THR A 315 -5.02 -4.23 -12.60
N GLY A 316 -5.22 -5.35 -13.28
CA GLY A 316 -5.75 -6.56 -12.68
C GLY A 316 -7.28 -6.68 -12.69
N SER A 317 -7.98 -5.69 -13.25
CA SER A 317 -9.42 -5.76 -13.51
C SER A 317 -9.76 -6.87 -14.51
N LEU A 318 -10.94 -7.44 -14.35
CA LEU A 318 -11.43 -8.54 -15.17
C LEU A 318 -12.52 -8.02 -16.11
N TYR A 319 -12.42 -8.35 -17.40
CA TYR A 319 -13.43 -8.03 -18.41
C TYR A 319 -13.75 -6.52 -18.55
N LYS A 320 -12.74 -5.66 -18.36
CA LYS A 320 -12.86 -4.19 -18.55
C LYS A 320 -11.90 -3.70 -19.64
N PRO A 321 -12.30 -2.72 -20.47
CA PRO A 321 -11.45 -2.21 -21.54
C PRO A 321 -10.24 -1.46 -20.96
N ARG A 322 -9.10 -1.47 -21.67
CA ARG A 322 -7.82 -0.94 -21.18
C ARG A 322 -7.83 0.57 -20.92
N SER A 323 -8.66 1.31 -21.65
CA SER A 323 -8.81 2.75 -21.53
C SER A 323 -9.77 3.17 -20.42
N ALA A 324 -10.55 2.25 -19.83
CA ALA A 324 -11.51 2.62 -18.79
C ALA A 324 -10.81 2.97 -17.47
N TYR A 325 -11.12 4.15 -16.96
CA TYR A 325 -10.64 4.62 -15.66
C TYR A 325 -11.70 5.37 -14.85
N LEU A 326 -12.86 5.67 -15.46
CA LEU A 326 -13.93 6.41 -14.81
C LEU A 326 -14.66 5.51 -13.79
N PRO A 327 -15.19 6.08 -12.69
CA PRO A 327 -15.93 5.32 -11.69
C PRO A 327 -17.09 4.52 -12.25
N MET A 328 -17.94 5.14 -13.08
CA MET A 328 -19.11 4.48 -13.66
C MET A 328 -18.72 3.29 -14.55
N GLU A 329 -17.66 3.43 -15.36
CA GLU A 329 -17.20 2.37 -16.26
C GLU A 329 -16.61 1.18 -15.50
N LEU A 330 -15.83 1.44 -14.44
CA LEU A 330 -15.14 0.40 -13.69
C LEU A 330 -16.06 -0.29 -12.67
N LEU A 331 -16.86 0.48 -11.93
CA LEU A 331 -17.80 -0.06 -10.94
C LEU A 331 -19.03 -0.72 -11.60
N GLY A 332 -19.47 -0.20 -12.75
CA GLY A 332 -20.77 -0.54 -13.32
C GLY A 332 -21.92 0.05 -12.50
N GLU A 333 -23.16 -0.18 -12.96
CA GLU A 333 -24.37 0.34 -12.33
C GLU A 333 -24.52 -0.13 -10.87
N GLU A 334 -24.44 -1.45 -10.64
CA GLU A 334 -24.58 -2.05 -9.31
C GLU A 334 -23.57 -1.49 -8.29
N GLY A 335 -22.30 -1.35 -8.70
CA GLY A 335 -21.25 -0.84 -7.84
C GLY A 335 -21.37 0.67 -7.59
N PHE A 336 -21.79 1.42 -8.60
CA PHE A 336 -22.02 2.86 -8.48
C PHE A 336 -23.19 3.16 -7.52
N ASP A 337 -24.34 2.49 -7.72
CA ASP A 337 -25.53 2.65 -6.88
C ASP A 337 -25.27 2.24 -5.43
N THR A 338 -24.46 1.20 -5.21
CA THR A 338 -24.11 0.76 -3.85
C THR A 338 -23.18 1.76 -3.14
N MET A 339 -22.28 2.40 -3.89
CA MET A 339 -21.28 3.33 -3.35
C MET A 339 -21.80 4.77 -3.22
N ASP A 340 -22.87 5.12 -3.91
CA ASP A 340 -23.52 6.43 -3.81
C ASP A 340 -24.11 6.65 -2.39
N PRO A 341 -23.95 7.82 -1.76
CA PRO A 341 -23.06 8.94 -2.11
C PRO A 341 -21.59 8.70 -1.74
N PHE A 342 -20.68 9.15 -2.61
CA PHE A 342 -19.23 9.13 -2.37
C PHE A 342 -18.54 10.41 -2.86
N VAL A 343 -17.34 10.67 -2.34
CA VAL A 343 -16.46 11.78 -2.74
C VAL A 343 -15.45 11.26 -3.76
N PRO A 344 -15.57 11.64 -5.06
CA PRO A 344 -14.58 11.28 -6.07
C PRO A 344 -13.32 12.13 -5.93
N VAL A 345 -12.15 11.49 -5.85
CA VAL A 345 -10.83 12.15 -5.78
C VAL A 345 -10.03 11.79 -7.04
N PRO A 346 -9.89 12.71 -8.01
CA PRO A 346 -9.12 12.44 -9.23
C PRO A 346 -7.62 12.40 -8.95
N VAL A 347 -6.93 11.40 -9.48
CA VAL A 347 -5.48 11.25 -9.41
C VAL A 347 -4.91 11.36 -10.82
N SER A 348 -4.28 12.48 -11.12
CA SER A 348 -3.65 12.77 -12.41
C SER A 348 -2.19 12.30 -12.47
N SER A 349 -1.62 12.36 -13.67
CA SER A 349 -0.17 12.28 -13.92
C SER A 349 0.59 13.40 -13.19
N TYR A 350 1.93 13.33 -13.21
CA TYR A 350 2.75 14.29 -12.51
C TYR A 350 2.62 15.70 -13.10
N THR A 351 2.57 16.69 -12.20
CA THR A 351 2.83 18.08 -12.57
C THR A 351 4.30 18.29 -12.92
N GLU A 352 4.65 19.43 -13.49
CA GLU A 352 6.04 19.75 -13.84
C GLU A 352 6.94 19.74 -12.60
N LYS A 353 6.46 20.28 -11.47
CA LYS A 353 7.17 20.29 -10.19
C LYS A 353 7.35 18.88 -9.62
N GLU A 354 6.29 18.05 -9.67
CA GLU A 354 6.34 16.65 -9.22
C GLU A 354 7.32 15.83 -10.08
N PHE A 355 7.31 16.04 -11.40
CA PHE A 355 8.23 15.39 -12.32
C PHE A 355 9.68 15.79 -12.03
N GLU A 356 9.94 17.10 -11.87
CA GLU A 356 11.27 17.62 -11.56
C GLU A 356 11.82 16.99 -10.28
N SER A 357 11.01 16.99 -9.23
CA SER A 357 11.39 16.44 -7.93
C SER A 357 11.65 14.93 -8.01
N CYS A 358 10.86 14.20 -8.79
CA CYS A 358 11.07 12.77 -9.04
C CYS A 358 12.37 12.50 -9.82
N TYR A 359 12.66 13.31 -10.83
CA TYR A 359 13.91 13.23 -11.60
C TYR A 359 15.13 13.52 -10.73
N LEU A 360 15.09 14.59 -9.93
CA LEU A 360 16.16 14.94 -8.98
C LEU A 360 16.36 13.85 -7.92
N TYR A 361 15.28 13.23 -7.44
CA TYR A 361 15.38 12.07 -6.54
C TYR A 361 16.12 10.90 -7.20
N TYR A 362 15.85 10.58 -8.47
CA TYR A 362 16.59 9.53 -9.17
C TYR A 362 18.05 9.88 -9.45
N MET A 363 18.36 11.17 -9.71
CA MET A 363 19.73 11.66 -9.83
C MET A 363 20.51 11.48 -8.52
N ASP A 364 19.92 11.89 -7.39
CA ASP A 364 20.50 11.78 -6.04
C ASP A 364 20.80 10.33 -5.65
N ARG A 365 19.93 9.38 -6.02
CA ARG A 365 20.17 7.95 -5.79
C ARG A 365 21.13 7.30 -6.78
N HIS A 366 21.70 8.07 -7.70
CA HIS A 366 22.45 7.57 -8.85
C HIS A 366 21.70 6.43 -9.55
N TRP A 367 20.38 6.56 -9.69
CA TRP A 367 19.56 5.53 -10.32
C TRP A 367 19.67 5.58 -11.85
N LEU A 368 19.90 6.78 -12.38
CA LEU A 368 20.06 7.05 -13.80
C LEU A 368 21.54 7.03 -14.19
N GLN A 369 21.99 5.89 -14.73
CA GLN A 369 23.41 5.64 -15.03
C GLN A 369 23.82 6.10 -16.43
N HIS A 370 22.90 6.11 -17.39
CA HIS A 370 23.19 6.56 -18.75
C HIS A 370 23.57 8.05 -18.81
N PRO A 371 24.71 8.44 -19.44
CA PRO A 371 25.15 9.83 -19.48
C PRO A 371 24.15 10.80 -20.11
N HIS A 372 23.45 10.39 -21.18
CA HIS A 372 22.44 11.25 -21.80
C HIS A 372 21.19 11.44 -20.93
N SER A 373 20.93 10.53 -19.97
CA SER A 373 19.78 10.69 -19.07
C SER A 373 19.98 11.80 -18.04
N GLN A 374 21.21 12.28 -17.88
CA GLN A 374 21.59 13.37 -16.97
C GLN A 374 21.55 14.74 -17.64
N THR A 375 21.33 14.81 -18.97
CA THR A 375 21.28 16.08 -19.71
C THR A 375 19.85 16.62 -19.81
N GLU A 376 19.70 17.92 -20.05
CA GLU A 376 18.39 18.56 -20.25
C GLU A 376 17.65 18.00 -21.48
N GLU A 377 18.37 17.50 -22.48
CA GLU A 377 17.77 16.83 -23.64
C GLU A 377 17.17 15.49 -23.26
N GLY A 378 17.92 14.63 -22.56
CA GLY A 378 17.42 13.35 -22.09
C GLY A 378 16.24 13.50 -21.11
N LYS A 379 16.26 14.53 -20.28
CA LYS A 379 15.12 14.89 -19.43
C LYS A 379 13.87 15.23 -20.25
N LYS A 380 13.98 16.02 -21.32
CA LYS A 380 12.85 16.33 -22.22
C LYS A 380 12.33 15.08 -22.92
N GLU A 381 13.22 14.18 -23.34
CA GLU A 381 12.84 12.88 -23.91
C GLU A 381 12.08 12.02 -22.89
N LEU A 382 12.54 11.95 -21.64
CA LEU A 382 11.84 11.25 -20.57
C LEU A 382 10.45 11.82 -20.30
N ILE A 383 10.30 13.16 -20.30
CA ILE A 383 9.00 13.81 -20.17
C ILE A 383 8.08 13.40 -21.32
N PHE A 384 8.57 13.45 -22.55
CA PHE A 384 7.80 13.13 -23.76
C PHE A 384 7.38 11.66 -23.79
N LEU A 385 8.30 10.73 -23.55
CA LEU A 385 8.04 9.29 -23.60
C LEU A 385 7.15 8.80 -22.45
N SER A 386 7.31 9.37 -21.25
CA SER A 386 6.50 9.00 -20.10
C SER A 386 5.14 9.71 -20.09
N ASN A 387 5.00 10.83 -20.80
CA ASN A 387 3.90 11.78 -20.66
C ASN A 387 3.63 12.13 -19.17
N ARG A 388 4.71 12.23 -18.37
CA ARG A 388 4.67 12.46 -16.91
C ARG A 388 3.88 11.40 -16.13
N ASN A 389 3.64 10.22 -16.71
CA ASN A 389 2.99 9.11 -16.01
C ASN A 389 3.99 8.44 -15.04
N PRO A 390 3.68 8.35 -13.74
CA PRO A 390 4.58 7.80 -12.72
C PRO A 390 5.07 6.39 -13.02
N SER A 391 4.16 5.48 -13.40
CA SER A 391 4.54 4.09 -13.66
C SER A 391 5.34 3.91 -14.94
N ILE A 392 5.12 4.74 -15.96
CA ILE A 392 5.88 4.68 -17.20
C ILE A 392 7.27 5.27 -16.97
N LEU A 393 7.36 6.41 -16.28
CA LEU A 393 8.63 7.03 -15.93
C LEU A 393 9.53 6.07 -15.15
N GLU A 394 9.00 5.42 -14.11
CA GLU A 394 9.77 4.44 -13.33
C GLU A 394 10.26 3.26 -14.19
N ARG A 395 9.49 2.80 -15.19
CA ARG A 395 9.93 1.75 -16.13
C ARG A 395 11.09 2.19 -16.99
N LEU A 396 10.99 3.39 -17.55
CA LEU A 396 12.02 3.92 -18.43
C LEU A 396 13.31 4.11 -17.63
N CYS A 397 13.23 4.78 -16.47
CA CYS A 397 14.37 5.02 -15.61
C CYS A 397 15.00 3.73 -15.06
N ALA A 398 14.24 2.68 -14.81
CA ALA A 398 14.78 1.40 -14.32
C ALA A 398 15.67 0.66 -15.33
N THR A 399 15.65 1.06 -16.61
CA THR A 399 16.45 0.45 -17.68
C THR A 399 17.61 1.32 -18.17
N LEU A 400 17.79 2.52 -17.59
CA LEU A 400 18.78 3.51 -18.01
C LEU A 400 20.05 3.49 -17.16
#